data_AF-A0A3E0QGJ5-F1
#
_entry.id   AF-A0A3E0QGJ5-F1
#
_cell.length_a   1.000
_cell.length_b   1.000
_cell.length_c   1.000
_cell.angle_alpha   90.00
_cell.angle_beta   90.00
_cell.angle_gamma   90.00
#
_symmetry.space_group_name_H-M   'P 1'
#
loop_
_entity.id
_entity.type
_entity.pdbx_description
1 polymer ?
#
loop_
_entity_poly.entity_id
_entity_poly.type
_entity_poly.pdbx_seq_one_letter_code
_entity_poly.pdbx_strand_id
1 'polypeptide(L)'
;MIYIIIIIILGLIIYSIWKTPITPLSKWQHSFSFFKISTQEFYQKVEEEIKKHEIPGISIARVTHYQTGLISAKREYLRISRDEYIFDICAAPFGTDFFVSWWLGESDRSVIGRIPILNTILGKNSKKKTFFQMDTEAMFKGSVRLSVMDAIDQITTAKGLRALTEQERMPTNAK
;
A
#
# COMPACT_ATOMS: atom_id res chain seq x y z
N MET A 1 -20.68 -35.69 0.82
CA MET A 1 -21.23 -34.50 1.52
C MET A 1 -20.22 -33.82 2.44
N ILE A 2 -19.58 -34.52 3.39
CA ILE A 2 -18.66 -33.90 4.36
C ILE A 2 -17.46 -33.18 3.71
N TYR A 3 -16.86 -33.78 2.66
CA TYR A 3 -15.72 -33.18 1.95
C TYR A 3 -16.08 -31.89 1.19
N ILE A 4 -17.30 -31.81 0.63
CA ILE A 4 -17.78 -30.60 -0.06
C ILE A 4 -17.95 -29.46 0.94
N ILE A 5 -18.50 -29.75 2.13
CA ILE A 5 -18.65 -28.78 3.21
C ILE A 5 -17.28 -28.27 3.68
N ILE A 6 -16.29 -29.16 3.83
CA ILE A 6 -14.91 -28.78 4.21
C ILE A 6 -14.29 -27.86 3.16
N ILE A 7 -14.43 -28.17 1.86
CA ILE A 7 -13.89 -27.34 0.77
C ILE A 7 -14.55 -25.95 0.77
N ILE A 8 -15.87 -25.88 1.00
CA ILE A 8 -16.59 -24.60 1.08
C ILE A 8 -16.11 -23.79 2.29
N ILE A 9 -15.97 -24.42 3.45
CA ILE A 9 -15.47 -23.75 4.67
C ILE A 9 -14.04 -23.25 4.46
N LEU A 10 -13.16 -24.07 3.89
CA LEU A 10 -11.79 -23.67 3.55
C LEU A 10 -11.77 -22.52 2.55
N GLY A 11 -12.61 -22.56 1.52
CA GLY A 11 -12.77 -21.47 0.54
C GLY A 11 -13.24 -20.16 1.19
N LEU A 12 -14.21 -20.22 2.10
CA LEU A 12 -14.70 -19.06 2.85
C LEU A 12 -13.66 -18.50 3.83
N ILE A 13 -12.89 -19.37 4.48
CA ILE A 13 -11.77 -18.97 5.34
C ILE A 13 -10.69 -18.26 4.50
N ILE A 14 -10.29 -18.85 3.38
CA ILE A 14 -9.33 -18.24 2.44
C ILE A 14 -9.85 -16.89 1.95
N TYR A 15 -11.11 -16.82 1.50
CA TYR A 15 -11.72 -15.56 1.06
C TYR A 15 -11.73 -14.49 2.17
N SER A 16 -12.05 -14.87 3.41
CA SER A 16 -12.03 -13.97 4.57
C SER A 16 -10.62 -13.47 4.92
N ILE A 17 -9.59 -14.29 4.70
CA ILE A 17 -8.19 -13.90 4.85
C ILE A 17 -7.79 -12.90 3.77
N TRP A 18 -8.29 -13.04 2.54
CA TRP A 18 -7.97 -12.12 1.44
C TRP A 18 -8.68 -10.77 1.55
N LYS A 19 -9.81 -10.72 2.25
CA LYS A 19 -10.59 -9.50 2.54
C LYS A 19 -10.19 -8.82 3.85
N THR A 20 -8.94 -8.95 4.31
CA THR A 20 -8.46 -8.25 5.51
C THR A 20 -8.74 -6.75 5.40
N PRO A 21 -9.50 -6.17 6.35
CA PRO A 21 -9.68 -4.72 6.38
C PRO A 21 -8.32 -4.06 6.58
N ILE A 22 -8.10 -2.99 5.82
CA ILE A 22 -6.91 -2.15 5.95
C ILE A 22 -7.35 -0.93 6.73
N THR A 23 -6.74 -0.71 7.88
CA THR A 23 -6.92 0.52 8.65
C THR A 23 -5.98 1.57 8.07
N PRO A 24 -6.49 2.65 7.47
CA PRO A 24 -5.63 3.66 6.88
C PRO A 24 -4.95 4.47 8.00
N LEU A 25 -3.65 4.71 7.87
CA LEU A 25 -2.82 5.43 8.84
C LEU A 25 -2.44 6.82 8.32
N SER A 26 -1.95 6.87 7.08
CA SER A 26 -1.49 8.10 6.46
C SER A 26 -1.74 8.06 4.96
N LYS A 27 -1.86 9.24 4.35
CA LYS A 27 -2.06 9.40 2.92
C LYS A 27 -1.30 10.60 2.40
N TRP A 28 -1.04 10.59 1.11
CA TRP A 28 -0.53 11.72 0.37
C TRP A 28 -1.12 11.73 -1.02
N GLN A 29 -1.27 12.92 -1.59
CA GLN A 29 -1.73 13.08 -2.97
C GLN A 29 -1.20 14.38 -3.56
N HIS A 30 -0.92 14.36 -4.86
CA HIS A 30 -0.59 15.54 -5.63
C HIS A 30 -1.05 15.39 -7.08
N SER A 31 -1.48 16.50 -7.68
CA SER A 31 -1.93 16.57 -9.08
C SER A 31 -0.95 17.39 -9.90
N PHE A 32 -0.55 16.87 -11.05
CA PHE A 32 0.29 17.53 -12.03
C PHE A 32 -0.59 18.03 -13.18
N SER A 33 -0.64 19.35 -13.36
CA SER A 33 -1.46 19.97 -14.40
C SER A 33 -0.90 19.75 -15.80
N PHE A 34 -1.77 19.48 -16.77
CA PHE A 34 -1.40 19.22 -18.18
C PHE A 34 -0.34 18.14 -18.37
N PHE A 35 -0.26 17.21 -17.42
CA PHE A 35 0.75 16.18 -17.38
C PHE A 35 0.20 14.87 -17.92
N LYS A 36 0.95 14.20 -18.82
CA LYS A 36 0.60 12.88 -19.33
C LYS A 36 1.78 11.93 -19.14
N ILE A 37 1.59 10.92 -18.31
CA ILE A 37 2.50 9.80 -18.15
C ILE A 37 1.70 8.50 -18.12
N SER A 38 2.32 7.41 -18.56
CA SER A 38 1.75 6.09 -18.38
C SER A 38 1.78 5.70 -16.90
N THR A 39 0.67 5.22 -16.35
CA THR A 39 0.60 4.66 -14.99
C THR A 39 1.67 3.59 -14.76
N GLN A 40 1.91 2.76 -15.77
CA GLN A 40 2.84 1.63 -15.71
C GLN A 40 4.29 2.10 -15.76
N GLU A 41 4.58 3.15 -16.53
CA GLU A 41 5.90 3.81 -16.53
C GLU A 41 6.21 4.37 -15.14
N PHE A 42 5.23 5.04 -14.51
CA PHE A 42 5.37 5.54 -13.15
C PHE A 42 5.61 4.40 -12.15
N TYR A 43 4.80 3.33 -12.19
CA TYR A 43 4.97 2.21 -11.28
C TYR A 43 6.30 1.47 -11.47
N GLN A 44 6.77 1.35 -12.70
CA GLN A 44 8.07 0.74 -12.97
C GLN A 44 9.21 1.55 -12.36
N LYS A 45 9.16 2.89 -12.44
CA LYS A 45 10.12 3.78 -11.77
C LYS A 45 10.11 3.63 -10.26
N VAL A 46 8.92 3.60 -9.65
CA VAL A 46 8.80 3.37 -8.20
C VAL A 46 9.39 2.02 -7.80
N GLU A 47 9.13 0.96 -8.55
CA GLU A 47 9.71 -0.36 -8.28
C GLU A 47 11.24 -0.39 -8.40
N GLU A 48 11.78 0.26 -9.43
CA GLU A 48 13.23 0.41 -9.62
C GLU A 48 13.84 1.11 -8.40
N GLU A 49 13.26 2.21 -7.93
CA GLU A 49 13.75 2.92 -6.73
C GLU A 49 13.65 2.07 -5.46
N ILE A 50 12.52 1.39 -5.23
CA ILE A 50 12.35 0.54 -4.05
C ILE A 50 13.36 -0.62 -4.04
N LYS A 51 13.62 -1.23 -5.21
CA LYS A 51 14.56 -2.36 -5.32
C LYS A 51 16.00 -1.95 -4.99
N LYS A 52 16.42 -0.72 -5.25
CA LYS A 52 17.75 -0.21 -4.88
C LYS A 52 18.01 -0.23 -3.37
N HIS A 53 16.96 -0.17 -2.56
CA HIS A 53 17.07 -0.14 -1.11
C HIS A 53 17.20 -1.53 -0.48
N GLU A 54 17.02 -2.62 -1.24
CA GLU A 54 17.16 -4.02 -0.79
C GLU A 54 16.44 -4.31 0.55
N ILE A 55 15.27 -3.71 0.76
CA ILE A 55 14.55 -3.78 2.04
C ILE A 55 14.10 -5.23 2.29
N PRO A 56 14.48 -5.85 3.42
CA PRO A 56 14.14 -7.24 3.68
C PRO A 56 12.64 -7.42 3.94
N GLY A 57 12.08 -8.49 3.37
CA GLY A 57 10.70 -8.91 3.61
C GLY A 57 9.63 -8.09 2.89
N ILE A 58 10.01 -7.27 1.90
CA ILE A 58 9.03 -6.55 1.08
C ILE A 58 8.38 -7.47 0.03
N SER A 59 7.11 -7.22 -0.25
CA SER A 59 6.38 -7.81 -1.38
C SER A 59 5.78 -6.68 -2.21
N ILE A 60 6.00 -6.77 -3.52
CA ILE A 60 5.53 -5.82 -4.52
C ILE A 60 4.48 -6.52 -5.39
N ALA A 61 3.30 -5.92 -5.53
CA ALA A 61 2.22 -6.47 -6.35
C ALA A 61 1.42 -5.38 -7.05
N ARG A 62 0.75 -5.73 -8.14
CA ARG A 62 -0.33 -4.92 -8.72
C ARG A 62 -1.65 -5.40 -8.13
N VAL A 63 -2.41 -4.48 -7.55
CA VAL A 63 -3.73 -4.78 -6.99
C VAL A 63 -4.77 -3.87 -7.63
N THR A 64 -5.97 -4.40 -7.86
CA THR A 64 -7.08 -3.63 -8.42
C THR A 64 -8.11 -3.37 -7.33
N HIS A 65 -8.41 -2.11 -7.07
CA HIS A 65 -9.49 -1.70 -6.17
C HIS A 65 -10.70 -1.24 -6.97
N TYR A 66 -11.88 -1.65 -6.52
CA TYR A 66 -13.17 -1.25 -7.06
C TYR A 66 -13.73 -0.09 -6.24
N GLN A 67 -14.31 0.91 -6.90
CA GLN A 67 -14.89 2.07 -6.22
C GLN A 67 -16.09 1.69 -5.32
N THR A 68 -17.01 0.87 -5.84
CA THR A 68 -18.19 0.33 -5.13
C THR A 68 -18.67 -0.99 -5.77
N GLY A 69 -18.43 -2.13 -5.13
CA GLY A 69 -18.89 -3.43 -5.65
C GLY A 69 -18.21 -3.86 -6.97
N LEU A 70 -18.53 -5.05 -7.46
CA LEU A 70 -17.79 -5.73 -8.55
C LEU A 70 -17.95 -5.09 -9.95
N ILE A 71 -18.95 -4.21 -10.15
CA ILE A 71 -19.31 -3.62 -11.45
C ILE A 71 -18.85 -2.15 -11.57
N SER A 72 -18.25 -1.59 -10.51
CA SER A 72 -17.81 -0.19 -10.50
C SER A 72 -16.50 0.06 -11.24
N ALA A 73 -16.19 1.34 -11.45
CA ALA A 73 -14.89 1.78 -11.92
C ALA A 73 -13.77 1.16 -11.06
N LYS A 74 -12.71 0.72 -11.74
CA LYS A 74 -11.57 0.06 -11.13
C LYS A 74 -10.32 0.92 -11.28
N ARG A 75 -9.45 0.89 -10.27
CA ARG A 75 -8.13 1.52 -10.32
C ARG A 75 -7.07 0.50 -9.94
N GLU A 76 -6.00 0.45 -10.72
CA GLU A 76 -4.82 -0.33 -10.41
C GLU A 76 -3.94 0.47 -9.44
N TYR A 77 -3.40 -0.23 -8.44
CA TYR A 77 -2.47 0.29 -7.46
C TYR A 77 -1.21 -0.57 -7.47
N LEU A 78 -0.07 0.08 -7.30
CA LEU A 78 1.16 -0.59 -6.91
C LEU A 78 1.16 -0.75 -5.39
N ARG A 79 1.03 -2.00 -4.93
CA ARG A 79 1.06 -2.39 -3.53
C ARG A 79 2.47 -2.78 -3.13
N ILE A 80 3.01 -2.09 -2.13
CA ILE A 80 4.22 -2.46 -1.41
C ILE A 80 3.81 -2.89 -0.01
N SER A 81 4.20 -4.08 0.41
CA SER A 81 3.82 -4.57 1.74
C SER A 81 5.01 -5.18 2.48
N ARG A 82 5.01 -5.02 3.79
CA ARG A 82 5.99 -5.60 4.70
C ARG A 82 5.34 -5.76 6.07
N ASP A 83 5.37 -6.98 6.60
CA ASP A 83 4.65 -7.35 7.82
C ASP A 83 3.18 -6.87 7.74
N GLU A 84 2.59 -6.29 8.78
CA GLU A 84 1.23 -5.76 8.76
C GLU A 84 1.04 -4.52 7.86
N TYR A 85 2.11 -3.86 7.42
CA TYR A 85 2.01 -2.59 6.69
C TYR A 85 1.81 -2.77 5.20
N ILE A 86 0.94 -1.95 4.64
CA ILE A 86 0.60 -1.90 3.22
C ILE A 86 0.69 -0.46 2.74
N PHE A 87 1.34 -0.27 1.60
CA PHE A 87 1.47 0.99 0.90
C PHE A 87 0.84 0.81 -0.50
N ASP A 88 -0.34 1.40 -0.70
CA ASP A 88 -1.04 1.34 -1.98
C ASP A 88 -0.84 2.66 -2.72
N ILE A 89 -0.09 2.60 -3.81
CA ILE A 89 0.30 3.74 -4.63
C ILE A 89 -0.57 3.77 -5.88
N CYS A 90 -1.18 4.91 -6.16
CA CYS A 90 -1.99 5.17 -7.34
C CYS A 90 -1.32 6.23 -8.21
N ALA A 91 -1.35 6.02 -9.52
CA ALA A 91 -0.99 7.03 -10.50
C ALA A 91 -1.98 6.92 -11.66
N ALA A 92 -2.74 7.98 -11.94
CA ALA A 92 -3.77 7.92 -12.96
C ALA A 92 -4.12 9.30 -13.53
N PRO A 93 -4.63 9.35 -14.78
CA PRO A 93 -5.21 10.58 -15.32
C PRO A 93 -6.48 10.97 -14.56
N PHE A 94 -6.71 12.27 -14.43
CA PHE A 94 -7.93 12.87 -13.90
C PHE A 94 -8.24 14.14 -14.69
N GLY A 95 -9.15 14.02 -15.67
CA GLY A 95 -9.40 15.10 -16.64
C GLY A 95 -8.17 15.34 -17.53
N THR A 96 -7.71 16.60 -17.58
CA THR A 96 -6.49 17.01 -18.29
C THR A 96 -5.20 16.76 -17.50
N ASP A 97 -5.36 16.43 -16.23
CA ASP A 97 -4.27 16.34 -15.27
C ASP A 97 -3.94 14.89 -14.98
N PHE A 98 -2.82 14.67 -14.32
CA PHE A 98 -2.40 13.37 -13.84
C PHE A 98 -2.06 13.47 -12.37
N PHE A 99 -2.62 12.60 -11.55
CA PHE A 99 -2.39 12.62 -10.11
C PHE A 99 -1.64 11.38 -9.67
N VAL A 100 -0.85 11.56 -8.61
CA VAL A 100 -0.25 10.49 -7.85
C VAL A 100 -0.77 10.57 -6.43
N SER A 101 -1.13 9.44 -5.86
CA SER A 101 -1.49 9.35 -4.45
C SER A 101 -1.00 8.05 -3.86
N TRP A 102 -0.90 8.01 -2.54
CA TRP A 102 -0.66 6.76 -1.84
C TRP A 102 -1.38 6.73 -0.51
N TRP A 103 -1.68 5.51 -0.06
CA TRP A 103 -2.27 5.20 1.23
C TRP A 103 -1.38 4.22 1.97
N LEU A 104 -0.90 4.63 3.14
CA LEU A 104 -0.29 3.75 4.12
C LEU A 104 -1.41 3.24 5.02
N GLY A 105 -1.51 1.93 5.14
CA GLY A 105 -2.42 1.27 6.06
C GLY A 105 -1.79 0.10 6.79
N GLU A 106 -2.50 -0.35 7.81
CA GLU A 106 -2.17 -1.53 8.59
C GLU A 106 -3.25 -2.58 8.35
N SER A 107 -2.80 -3.77 7.95
CA SER A 107 -3.65 -4.94 7.78
C SER A 107 -3.63 -5.76 9.05
N ASP A 108 -4.82 -6.08 9.58
CA ASP A 108 -4.91 -7.07 10.65
C ASP A 108 -4.71 -8.47 10.05
N ARG A 109 -3.44 -8.83 9.86
CA ARG A 109 -3.02 -10.15 9.35
C ARG A 109 -3.28 -11.26 10.35
N SER A 110 -3.71 -10.96 11.58
CA SER A 110 -3.91 -11.98 12.59
C SER A 110 -5.25 -12.70 12.36
N VAL A 111 -5.20 -13.82 11.65
CA VAL A 111 -6.29 -14.82 11.70
C VAL A 111 -6.57 -15.23 13.15
N ILE A 112 -5.53 -15.22 13.99
CA ILE A 112 -5.56 -15.50 15.43
C ILE A 112 -6.29 -14.40 16.23
N GLY A 113 -6.17 -13.12 15.86
CA GLY A 113 -6.87 -12.02 16.54
C GLY A 113 -8.38 -12.02 16.30
N ARG A 114 -8.84 -12.73 15.25
CA ARG A 114 -10.26 -12.94 14.96
C ARG A 114 -10.91 -14.05 15.80
N ILE A 115 -10.11 -14.88 16.48
CA ILE A 115 -10.58 -15.98 17.34
C ILE A 115 -10.22 -15.62 18.79
N PRO A 116 -11.18 -15.10 19.60
CA PRO A 116 -10.91 -14.55 20.93
C PRO A 116 -10.18 -15.54 21.86
N ILE A 117 -10.52 -16.82 21.76
CA ILE A 117 -9.99 -17.89 22.62
C ILE A 117 -8.52 -18.20 22.28
N LEU A 118 -8.16 -18.17 20.99
CA LEU A 118 -6.82 -18.51 20.53
C LEU A 118 -5.82 -17.38 20.83
N ASN A 119 -6.29 -16.13 20.82
CA ASN A 119 -5.49 -14.95 21.21
C ASN A 119 -5.05 -15.03 22.68
N THR A 120 -5.97 -15.39 23.59
CA THR A 120 -5.67 -15.55 25.02
C THR A 120 -4.70 -16.69 25.30
N ILE A 121 -4.78 -17.80 24.56
CA ILE A 121 -3.92 -18.97 24.76
C ILE A 121 -2.51 -18.76 24.19
N LEU A 122 -2.39 -18.09 23.02
CA LEU A 122 -1.11 -17.92 22.33
C LEU A 122 -0.32 -16.69 22.79
N GLY A 123 -0.86 -15.87 23.69
CA GLY A 123 -0.13 -14.74 24.29
C GLY A 123 0.36 -13.69 23.29
N LYS A 124 -0.20 -13.64 22.07
CA LYS A 124 0.18 -12.67 21.03
C LYS A 124 -0.44 -11.31 21.34
N ASN A 125 0.18 -10.60 22.27
CA ASN A 125 -0.11 -9.19 22.48
C ASN A 125 0.61 -8.36 21.41
N SER A 126 0.05 -8.34 20.20
CA SER A 126 0.57 -7.64 19.01
C SER A 126 0.84 -6.13 19.22
N LYS A 127 0.44 -5.59 20.38
CA LYS A 127 0.57 -4.17 20.74
C LYS A 127 1.89 -3.79 21.42
N LYS A 128 2.73 -4.75 21.83
CA LYS A 128 4.04 -4.46 22.47
C LYS A 128 5.18 -4.70 21.49
N LYS A 129 5.47 -3.70 20.66
CA LYS A 129 6.62 -3.72 19.74
C LYS A 129 7.90 -3.36 20.49
N THR A 130 9.02 -3.97 20.11
CA THR A 130 10.35 -3.56 20.58
C THR A 130 10.79 -2.30 19.84
N PHE A 131 11.74 -1.54 20.40
CA PHE A 131 12.30 -0.38 19.69
C PHE A 131 12.91 -0.77 18.34
N PHE A 132 13.60 -1.91 18.26
CA PHE A 132 14.12 -2.43 17.00
C PHE A 132 13.03 -2.67 15.94
N GLN A 133 11.87 -3.19 16.34
CA GLN A 133 10.72 -3.36 15.43
C GLN A 133 10.18 -2.00 14.98
N MET A 134 9.99 -1.06 15.91
CA MET A 134 9.51 0.28 15.58
C MET A 134 10.44 1.02 14.62
N ASP A 135 11.76 0.93 14.84
CA ASP A 135 12.77 1.54 13.97
C ASP A 135 12.76 0.91 12.57
N THR A 136 12.68 -0.42 12.51
CA THR A 136 12.60 -1.15 11.23
C THR A 136 11.34 -0.77 10.44
N GLU A 137 10.21 -0.60 11.13
CA GLU A 137 8.95 -0.17 10.53
C GLU A 137 9.03 1.28 10.04
N ALA A 138 9.65 2.17 10.82
CA ALA A 138 9.87 3.55 10.44
C ALA A 138 10.76 3.64 9.18
N MET A 139 11.82 2.84 9.12
CA MET A 139 12.70 2.73 7.94
C MET A 139 11.93 2.25 6.71
N PHE A 140 11.12 1.19 6.82
CA PHE A 140 10.29 0.72 5.71
C PHE A 140 9.34 1.82 5.20
N LYS A 141 8.58 2.46 6.10
CA LYS A 141 7.63 3.54 5.74
C LYS A 141 8.36 4.71 5.07
N GLY A 142 9.53 5.08 5.61
CA GLY A 142 10.40 6.12 5.08
C GLY A 142 10.92 5.81 3.69
N SER A 143 11.51 4.63 3.49
CA SER A 143 12.11 4.23 2.21
C SER A 143 11.08 4.12 1.08
N VAL A 144 9.89 3.59 1.34
CA VAL A 144 8.83 3.56 0.32
C VAL A 144 8.38 4.97 -0.05
N ARG A 145 8.17 5.85 0.95
CA ARG A 145 7.83 7.25 0.71
C ARG A 145 8.90 7.95 -0.13
N LEU A 146 10.17 7.79 0.22
CA LEU A 146 11.30 8.39 -0.51
C LEU A 146 11.37 7.86 -1.94
N SER A 147 11.24 6.56 -2.14
CA SER A 147 11.25 5.95 -3.49
C SER A 147 10.13 6.50 -4.38
N VAL A 148 8.95 6.79 -3.82
CA VAL A 148 7.87 7.45 -4.57
C VAL A 148 8.24 8.88 -4.94
N MET A 149 8.86 9.63 -4.03
CA MET A 149 9.31 11.00 -4.31
C MET A 149 10.44 11.03 -5.35
N ASP A 150 11.40 10.11 -5.27
CA ASP A 150 12.50 9.99 -6.22
C ASP A 150 11.99 9.64 -7.62
N ALA A 151 10.99 8.75 -7.72
CA ALA A 151 10.33 8.46 -8.99
C ALA A 151 9.62 9.70 -9.56
N ILE A 152 8.92 10.48 -8.72
CA ILE A 152 8.30 11.75 -9.12
C ILE A 152 9.37 12.73 -9.61
N ASP A 153 10.46 12.91 -8.87
CA ASP A 153 11.52 13.87 -9.18
C ASP A 153 12.20 13.52 -10.51
N GLN A 154 12.49 12.24 -10.76
CA GLN A 154 13.02 11.78 -12.04
C GLN A 154 12.08 12.08 -13.20
N ILE A 155 10.80 11.78 -13.02
CA ILE A 155 9.78 11.94 -14.06
C ILE A 155 9.51 13.41 -14.35
N THR A 156 9.42 14.24 -13.31
CA THR A 156 9.20 15.69 -13.44
C THR A 156 10.39 16.37 -14.07
N THR A 157 11.62 16.03 -13.65
CA THR A 157 12.86 16.55 -14.24
C THR A 157 12.97 16.18 -15.72
N ALA A 158 12.73 14.91 -16.08
CA ALA A 158 12.79 14.45 -17.47
C ALA A 158 11.79 15.17 -18.39
N LYS A 159 10.67 15.65 -17.83
CA LYS A 159 9.60 16.33 -18.58
C LYS A 159 9.60 17.85 -18.41
N GLY A 160 10.60 18.42 -17.73
CA GLY A 160 10.72 19.86 -17.51
C GLY A 160 9.63 20.45 -16.60
N LEU A 161 9.03 19.64 -15.74
CA LEU A 161 8.07 20.12 -14.73
C LEU A 161 8.78 20.70 -13.52
N ARG A 162 8.08 21.61 -12.82
CA ARG A 162 8.52 22.13 -11.53
C ARG A 162 8.61 21.00 -10.49
N ALA A 163 9.69 20.99 -9.72
CA ALA A 163 9.83 20.13 -8.55
C ALA A 163 8.79 20.47 -7.46
N LEU A 164 8.37 19.47 -6.70
CA LEU A 164 7.47 19.66 -5.56
C LEU A 164 8.15 20.48 -4.46
N THR A 165 7.41 21.40 -3.86
CA THR A 165 7.85 22.08 -2.63
C THR A 165 7.84 21.12 -1.45
N GLU A 166 8.56 21.47 -0.38
CA GLU A 166 8.59 20.63 0.83
C GLU A 166 7.19 20.43 1.42
N GLN A 167 6.36 21.49 1.41
CA GLN A 167 4.98 21.41 1.88
C GLN A 167 4.12 20.46 1.03
N GLU A 168 4.31 20.46 -0.30
CA GLU A 168 3.61 19.55 -1.21
C GLU A 168 4.05 18.08 -1.02
N ARG A 169 5.22 17.82 -0.42
CA ARG A 169 5.73 16.46 -0.13
C ARG A 169 5.28 15.92 1.23
N MET A 170 4.70 16.75 2.09
CA MET A 170 4.30 16.35 3.44
C MET A 170 3.07 15.44 3.39
N PRO A 171 3.13 14.23 3.99
CA PRO A 171 1.97 13.38 4.11
C PRO A 171 0.98 13.93 5.14
N THR A 172 -0.27 13.49 5.02
CA THR A 172 -1.35 13.81 5.96
C THR A 172 -1.80 12.55 6.69
N ASN A 173 -2.37 12.69 7.88
CA ASN A 173 -2.99 11.56 8.58
C ASN A 173 -4.26 11.13 7.86
N ALA A 174 -4.49 9.81 7.77
CA ALA A 174 -5.74 9.29 7.27
C ALA A 174 -6.79 9.38 8.39
N LYS A 175 -7.59 10.44 8.37
CA LYS A 175 -8.80 10.58 9.21
C LYS A 175 -9.98 9.94 8.51
#